data_AF-A0A7J5E9T8-F1
#
_entry.id   AF-A0A7J5E9T8-F1
#
_cell.length_a   1.000
_cell.length_b   1.000
_cell.length_c   1.000
_cell.angle_alpha   90.00
_cell.angle_beta   90.00
_cell.angle_gamma   90.00
#
_symmetry.space_group_name_H-M   'P 1'
#
loop_
_entity.id
_entity.type
_entity.pdbx_description
1 polymer ?
#
loop_
_entity_poly.entity_id
_entity_poly.type
_entity_poly.pdbx_seq_one_letter_code
_entity_poly.pdbx_strand_id
1 'polypeptide(L)'
;NKWVLILRGSPDDSHSSPFQSQSSLRKKILKAKDAGVAGVIFISGEKFDEKDELFELNYAMREPNAGLPVIQLKRNIADKLFEKLEVTTSVLEKQLNENLSPNSFEIDERISANINLKKINAKTENVIALIEGNDPVLKDEYIVIGAHYDHLGYGGSGTGSRRPDTTAIHNGADDNASGTSALIEIFEKLAAHKNELKRSIIFAAFTAEEMGLLGSKYFVDNSPVDIKKIKFMLNLDMVGRMKEGGREFSASGTGTGIGIPEMIDKYADEMNLTIAKSSEGFGPSDHASFYASDIPVMFLFTAMHDEYHTPKDKANLINFDGQKLVGDFAFKIITNVANRNDNLVFQEAGPKERQESTRRYKVTLGIMPDVAGVVENGLRADAVIEGRPAALAGMKKGDIIVAMDGKPVKDIYEYMNRLSDFKVGQRITVEVLRGEEKIILLVEL
;
A
#
# COMPACT_ATOMS: atom_id res chain seq x y z
N ASN A 1 -18.09 -21.91 20.82
CA ASN A 1 -18.20 -21.63 19.37
C ASN A 1 -19.48 -20.84 19.11
N LYS A 2 -19.51 -19.54 19.48
CA LYS A 2 -20.71 -18.67 19.35
C LYS A 2 -20.55 -17.74 18.16
N TRP A 3 -21.63 -17.44 17.46
CA TRP A 3 -21.67 -16.37 16.46
C TRP A 3 -22.20 -15.10 17.12
N VAL A 4 -21.77 -13.94 16.62
CA VAL A 4 -22.28 -12.65 17.10
C VAL A 4 -23.05 -11.95 15.98
N LEU A 5 -24.22 -11.42 16.32
CA LEU A 5 -25.03 -10.60 15.44
C LEU A 5 -24.82 -9.12 15.81
N ILE A 6 -24.44 -8.30 14.83
CA ILE A 6 -24.01 -6.92 15.04
C ILE A 6 -24.74 -5.99 14.06
N LEU A 7 -25.26 -4.87 14.57
CA LEU A 7 -25.80 -3.78 13.75
C LEU A 7 -24.69 -3.07 12.95
N ARG A 8 -24.95 -2.74 11.69
CA ARG A 8 -24.08 -1.88 10.86
C ARG A 8 -24.11 -0.42 11.33
N GLY A 9 -23.19 0.40 10.83
CA GLY A 9 -23.13 1.83 11.13
C GLY A 9 -22.63 2.15 12.55
N SER A 10 -22.97 3.32 13.06
CA SER A 10 -22.73 3.74 14.44
C SER A 10 -24.03 4.21 15.10
N PRO A 11 -24.12 4.18 16.44
CA PRO A 11 -25.19 4.87 17.15
C PRO A 11 -25.36 6.32 16.63
N ASP A 12 -26.61 6.72 16.48
CA ASP A 12 -27.09 8.02 15.99
C ASP A 12 -26.84 8.35 14.51
N ASP A 13 -26.06 7.56 13.78
CA ASP A 13 -25.72 7.75 12.36
C ASP A 13 -25.28 9.18 11.97
N SER A 14 -24.78 9.94 12.95
CA SER A 14 -24.28 11.29 12.75
C SER A 14 -22.79 11.25 12.40
N HIS A 15 -22.38 12.09 11.45
CA HIS A 15 -20.96 12.31 11.13
C HIS A 15 -20.15 12.83 12.33
N SER A 16 -20.82 13.39 13.35
CA SER A 16 -20.23 13.83 14.62
C SER A 16 -20.29 12.78 15.74
N SER A 17 -20.78 11.57 15.47
CA SER A 17 -20.91 10.52 16.47
C SER A 17 -19.55 10.16 17.09
N PRO A 18 -19.42 10.06 18.42
CA PRO A 18 -18.19 9.59 19.06
C PRO A 18 -17.84 8.16 18.65
N PHE A 19 -18.82 7.41 18.14
CA PHE A 19 -18.69 6.04 17.66
C PHE A 19 -18.35 5.94 16.18
N GLN A 20 -18.23 7.05 15.44
CA GLN A 20 -17.89 7.03 14.01
C GLN A 20 -16.56 6.31 13.75
N SER A 21 -15.60 6.41 14.68
CA SER A 21 -14.32 5.68 14.61
C SER A 21 -14.46 4.15 14.74
N GLN A 22 -15.64 3.66 15.10
CA GLN A 22 -16.01 2.26 15.35
C GLN A 22 -17.04 1.73 14.35
N SER A 23 -17.51 2.55 13.40
CA SER A 23 -18.60 2.19 12.49
C SER A 23 -18.16 1.21 11.39
N SER A 24 -16.86 1.14 11.07
CA SER A 24 -16.36 0.29 9.99
C SER A 24 -16.60 -1.20 10.26
N LEU A 25 -17.07 -1.91 9.23
CA LEU A 25 -17.32 -3.35 9.32
C LEU A 25 -16.05 -4.09 9.74
N ARG A 26 -14.90 -3.74 9.15
CA ARG A 26 -13.60 -4.34 9.50
C ARG A 26 -13.29 -4.23 10.99
N LYS A 27 -13.49 -3.06 11.60
CA LYS A 27 -13.17 -2.87 13.02
C LYS A 27 -14.10 -3.67 13.93
N LYS A 28 -15.38 -3.77 13.57
CA LYS A 28 -16.35 -4.62 14.28
C LYS A 28 -15.99 -6.11 14.17
N ILE A 29 -15.59 -6.55 12.98
CA ILE A 29 -15.10 -7.90 12.71
C ILE A 29 -13.88 -8.22 13.57
N LEU A 30 -12.88 -7.34 13.63
CA LEU A 30 -11.68 -7.53 14.45
C LEU A 30 -12.02 -7.62 15.94
N LYS A 31 -12.89 -6.73 16.45
CA LYS A 31 -13.36 -6.80 17.86
C LYS A 31 -14.09 -8.11 18.17
N ALA A 32 -14.91 -8.58 17.24
CA ALA A 32 -15.61 -9.85 17.39
C ALA A 32 -14.63 -11.03 17.42
N LYS A 33 -13.62 -11.02 16.53
CA LYS A 33 -12.53 -12.01 16.51
C LYS A 33 -11.82 -12.09 17.86
N ASP A 34 -11.51 -10.94 18.46
CA ASP A 34 -10.82 -10.86 19.76
C ASP A 34 -11.65 -11.45 20.89
N ALA A 35 -12.98 -11.37 20.78
CA ALA A 35 -13.91 -12.00 21.72
C ALA A 35 -14.05 -13.52 21.50
N GLY A 36 -13.28 -14.11 20.57
CA GLY A 36 -13.24 -15.55 20.33
C GLY A 36 -14.49 -16.10 19.65
N VAL A 37 -15.19 -15.28 18.87
CA VAL A 37 -16.40 -15.72 18.15
C VAL A 37 -16.05 -16.61 16.97
N ALA A 38 -16.98 -17.50 16.64
CA ALA A 38 -16.92 -18.42 15.51
C ALA A 38 -17.19 -17.74 14.17
N GLY A 39 -17.90 -16.61 14.19
CA GLY A 39 -18.33 -15.86 13.01
C GLY A 39 -19.16 -14.64 13.37
N VAL A 40 -19.37 -13.78 12.38
CA VAL A 40 -20.12 -12.52 12.52
C VAL A 40 -21.30 -12.51 11.55
N ILE A 41 -22.44 -12.04 12.04
CA ILE A 41 -23.63 -11.75 11.24
C ILE A 41 -23.87 -10.24 11.31
N PHE A 42 -23.86 -9.56 10.17
CA PHE A 42 -24.27 -8.16 10.09
C PHE A 42 -25.75 -8.03 9.76
N ILE A 43 -26.42 -7.12 10.46
CA ILE A 43 -27.78 -6.65 10.13
C ILE A 43 -27.77 -5.13 9.96
N SER A 44 -28.58 -4.60 9.04
CA SER A 44 -28.76 -3.15 8.89
C SER A 44 -29.88 -2.67 9.81
N GLY A 45 -29.69 -1.58 10.54
CA GLY A 45 -30.78 -0.91 11.26
C GLY A 45 -31.78 -0.26 10.30
N GLU A 46 -33.01 -0.03 10.76
CA GLU A 46 -34.09 0.60 10.00
C GLU A 46 -33.72 2.02 9.58
N LYS A 47 -33.01 2.76 10.45
CA LYS A 47 -32.53 4.11 10.12
C LYS A 47 -31.49 4.12 9.00
N PHE A 48 -30.64 3.09 8.97
CA PHE A 48 -29.54 2.99 8.02
C PHE A 48 -29.97 2.40 6.67
N ASP A 49 -31.01 1.57 6.67
CA ASP A 49 -31.50 0.85 5.49
C ASP A 49 -33.00 0.55 5.66
N GLU A 50 -33.87 1.50 5.33
CA GLU A 50 -35.32 1.36 5.51
C GLU A 50 -35.89 0.12 4.77
N LYS A 51 -35.27 -0.28 3.66
CA LYS A 51 -35.76 -1.35 2.78
C LYS A 51 -35.37 -2.76 3.20
N ASP A 52 -34.47 -2.91 4.18
CA ASP A 52 -33.95 -4.22 4.63
C ASP A 52 -33.30 -5.01 3.46
N GLU A 53 -32.44 -4.31 2.72
CA GLU A 53 -31.69 -4.87 1.59
C GLU A 53 -30.33 -5.39 2.06
N LEU A 54 -29.89 -6.52 1.48
CA LEU A 54 -28.52 -6.98 1.70
C LEU A 54 -27.60 -6.07 0.89
N PHE A 55 -26.53 -5.56 1.51
CA PHE A 55 -25.62 -4.68 0.80
C PHE A 55 -24.75 -5.49 -0.16
N GLU A 56 -24.49 -4.91 -1.33
CA GLU A 56 -23.62 -5.53 -2.32
C GLU A 56 -22.19 -5.65 -1.78
N LEU A 57 -21.61 -6.83 -1.96
CA LEU A 57 -20.20 -7.07 -1.63
C LEU A 57 -19.34 -6.41 -2.70
N ASN A 58 -18.62 -5.37 -2.29
CA ASN A 58 -17.67 -4.68 -3.17
C ASN A 58 -16.27 -5.27 -3.01
N TYR A 59 -15.52 -5.26 -4.11
CA TYR A 59 -14.10 -5.60 -4.09
C TYR A 59 -13.32 -4.60 -3.24
N ALA A 60 -12.51 -5.10 -2.31
CA ALA A 60 -11.60 -4.30 -1.51
C ALA A 60 -10.17 -4.62 -1.93
N MET A 61 -9.58 -3.77 -2.78
CA MET A 61 -8.28 -3.95 -3.45
C MET A 61 -7.09 -4.18 -2.50
N ARG A 62 -7.23 -3.87 -1.20
CA ARG A 62 -6.15 -3.88 -0.21
C ARG A 62 -6.54 -4.36 1.19
N GLU A 63 -7.68 -5.06 1.36
CA GLU A 63 -8.05 -5.60 2.68
C GLU A 63 -7.69 -7.09 2.78
N PRO A 64 -6.88 -7.52 3.78
CA PRO A 64 -6.59 -8.93 3.97
C PRO A 64 -7.78 -9.67 4.58
N ASN A 65 -7.69 -11.00 4.52
CA ASN A 65 -8.68 -11.89 5.09
C ASN A 65 -8.92 -11.58 6.58
N ALA A 66 -10.18 -11.48 6.99
CA ALA A 66 -10.55 -11.30 8.40
C ALA A 66 -10.21 -12.51 9.29
N GLY A 67 -10.08 -13.69 8.69
CA GLY A 67 -9.83 -14.93 9.43
C GLY A 67 -11.03 -15.43 10.23
N LEU A 68 -12.25 -14.94 9.93
CA LEU A 68 -13.51 -15.47 10.43
C LEU A 68 -14.60 -15.38 9.36
N PRO A 69 -15.59 -16.29 9.38
CA PRO A 69 -16.74 -16.21 8.49
C PRO A 69 -17.61 -15.00 8.85
N VAL A 70 -18.00 -14.24 7.82
CA VAL A 70 -18.87 -13.06 7.95
C VAL A 70 -20.02 -13.20 6.96
N ILE A 71 -21.25 -13.07 7.45
CA ILE A 71 -22.47 -13.10 6.63
C ILE A 71 -23.34 -11.88 6.92
N GLN A 72 -24.31 -11.63 6.05
CA GLN A 72 -25.34 -10.63 6.25
C GLN A 72 -26.69 -11.30 6.44
N LEU A 73 -27.55 -10.68 7.25
CA LEU A 73 -28.90 -11.14 7.50
C LEU A 73 -29.87 -9.98 7.40
N LYS A 74 -31.05 -10.24 6.84
CA LYS A 74 -32.16 -9.29 6.83
C LYS A 74 -32.75 -9.14 8.23
N ARG A 75 -33.17 -7.93 8.61
CA ARG A 75 -33.85 -7.63 9.87
C ARG A 75 -35.04 -8.54 10.07
N ASN A 76 -35.86 -8.77 9.05
CA ASN A 76 -37.05 -9.61 9.19
C ASN A 76 -36.74 -11.09 9.52
N ILE A 77 -35.54 -11.58 9.20
CA ILE A 77 -35.07 -12.91 9.62
C ILE A 77 -34.44 -12.83 11.01
N ALA A 78 -33.70 -11.76 11.32
CA ALA A 78 -33.16 -11.52 12.65
C ALA A 78 -34.28 -11.43 13.72
N ASP A 79 -35.40 -10.75 13.41
CA ASP A 79 -36.55 -10.64 14.31
C ASP A 79 -37.16 -12.02 14.64
N LYS A 80 -37.13 -12.98 13.71
CA LYS A 80 -37.55 -14.36 13.99
C LYS A 80 -36.63 -15.07 14.97
N LEU A 81 -35.32 -14.75 14.95
CA LEU A 81 -34.38 -15.26 15.94
C LEU A 81 -34.64 -14.67 17.34
N PHE A 82 -35.31 -13.53 17.42
CA PHE A 82 -35.60 -12.83 18.68
C PHE A 82 -37.02 -13.09 19.20
N GLU A 83 -37.84 -13.88 18.51
CA GLU A 83 -39.28 -14.05 18.81
C GLU A 83 -39.53 -14.50 20.26
N LYS A 84 -38.73 -15.45 20.76
CA LYS A 84 -38.82 -15.94 22.16
C LYS A 84 -38.44 -14.90 23.21
N LEU A 85 -37.73 -13.84 22.81
CA LEU A 85 -37.26 -12.77 23.67
C LEU A 85 -38.22 -11.56 23.64
N GLU A 86 -39.28 -11.62 22.84
CA GLU A 86 -40.29 -10.56 22.71
C GLU A 86 -39.69 -9.18 22.34
N VAL A 87 -38.58 -9.17 21.59
CA VAL A 87 -37.90 -7.96 21.10
C VAL A 87 -37.72 -7.99 19.59
N THR A 88 -37.61 -6.82 18.96
CA THR A 88 -37.32 -6.67 17.53
C THR A 88 -36.04 -5.87 17.32
N THR A 89 -35.43 -6.02 16.14
CA THR A 89 -34.29 -5.21 15.68
C THR A 89 -34.56 -3.71 15.80
N SER A 90 -35.77 -3.25 15.44
CA SER A 90 -36.16 -1.83 15.54
C SER A 90 -36.16 -1.33 17.00
N VAL A 91 -36.69 -2.12 17.95
CA VAL A 91 -36.65 -1.78 19.38
C VAL A 91 -35.21 -1.74 19.90
N LEU A 92 -34.39 -2.72 19.53
CA LEU A 92 -32.99 -2.81 19.96
C LEU A 92 -32.14 -1.66 19.41
N GLU A 93 -32.34 -1.30 18.14
CA GLU A 93 -31.68 -0.15 17.51
C GLU A 93 -32.08 1.15 18.20
N LYS A 94 -33.37 1.35 18.45
CA LYS A 94 -33.87 2.55 19.14
C LYS A 94 -33.22 2.70 20.52
N GLN A 95 -33.24 1.64 21.33
CA GLN A 95 -32.63 1.67 22.66
C GLN A 95 -31.12 1.90 22.59
N LEU A 96 -30.42 1.30 21.61
CA LEU A 96 -28.98 1.49 21.42
C LEU A 96 -28.63 2.93 21.04
N ASN A 97 -29.44 3.56 20.18
CA ASN A 97 -29.27 4.95 19.79
C ASN A 97 -29.59 5.91 20.94
N GLU A 98 -30.69 5.69 21.67
CA GLU A 98 -31.08 6.53 22.81
C GLU A 98 -30.09 6.44 23.98
N ASN A 99 -29.59 5.23 24.28
CA ASN A 99 -28.76 5.00 25.46
C ASN A 99 -27.25 5.04 25.15
N LEU A 100 -26.86 5.14 23.88
CA LEU A 100 -25.46 5.09 23.41
C LEU A 100 -24.66 3.92 24.01
N SER A 101 -25.34 2.80 24.23
CA SER A 101 -24.79 1.61 24.89
C SER A 101 -25.36 0.33 24.28
N PRO A 102 -24.57 -0.77 24.27
CA PRO A 102 -25.02 -2.02 23.67
C PRO A 102 -26.04 -2.74 24.57
N ASN A 103 -27.13 -3.22 23.98
CA ASN A 103 -28.10 -4.12 24.62
C ASN A 103 -27.81 -5.57 24.19
N SER A 104 -26.71 -6.13 24.66
CA SER A 104 -26.26 -7.47 24.28
C SER A 104 -26.98 -8.55 25.11
N PHE A 105 -27.46 -9.60 24.46
CA PHE A 105 -28.09 -10.76 25.09
C PHE A 105 -27.76 -12.05 24.31
N GLU A 106 -27.96 -13.20 24.95
CA GLU A 106 -27.78 -14.50 24.29
C GLU A 106 -29.05 -14.95 23.58
N ILE A 107 -28.87 -15.58 22.43
CA ILE A 107 -29.95 -16.18 21.63
C ILE A 107 -29.67 -17.68 21.59
N ASP A 108 -30.57 -18.48 22.16
CA ASP A 108 -30.46 -19.95 22.17
C ASP A 108 -30.97 -20.56 20.86
N GLU A 109 -30.34 -20.17 19.76
CA GLU A 109 -30.64 -20.66 18.42
C GLU A 109 -29.37 -21.22 17.75
N ARG A 110 -29.54 -22.26 16.94
CA ARG A 110 -28.44 -22.86 16.18
C ARG A 110 -28.47 -22.37 14.74
N ILE A 111 -27.34 -21.87 14.27
CA ILE A 111 -27.16 -21.48 12.87
C ILE A 111 -26.20 -22.44 12.17
N SER A 112 -26.43 -22.64 10.87
CA SER A 112 -25.54 -23.33 9.96
C SER A 112 -25.33 -22.43 8.74
N ALA A 113 -24.08 -22.20 8.36
CA ALA A 113 -23.73 -21.39 7.20
C ALA A 113 -22.68 -22.13 6.37
N ASN A 114 -22.87 -22.14 5.05
CA ASN A 114 -21.86 -22.57 4.09
C ASN A 114 -21.43 -21.34 3.29
N ILE A 115 -20.14 -21.00 3.37
CA ILE A 115 -19.57 -19.82 2.72
C ILE A 115 -18.56 -20.31 1.70
N ASN A 116 -18.86 -20.10 0.42
CA ASN A 116 -17.96 -20.42 -0.67
C ASN A 116 -17.43 -19.13 -1.30
N LEU A 117 -16.19 -18.77 -0.96
CA LEU A 117 -15.52 -17.61 -1.55
C LEU A 117 -14.74 -18.05 -2.79
N LYS A 118 -15.18 -17.59 -3.96
CA LYS A 118 -14.43 -17.78 -5.20
C LYS A 118 -13.38 -16.68 -5.33
N LYS A 119 -12.12 -17.01 -5.04
CA LYS A 119 -11.00 -16.13 -5.40
C LYS A 119 -10.88 -16.05 -6.91
N ILE A 120 -10.93 -14.84 -7.46
CA ILE A 120 -10.69 -14.59 -8.88
C ILE A 120 -9.24 -14.15 -9.01
N ASN A 121 -8.42 -14.99 -9.62
CA ASN A 121 -7.04 -14.68 -9.91
C ASN A 121 -6.92 -14.30 -11.39
N ALA A 122 -6.16 -13.25 -11.67
CA ALA A 122 -5.75 -12.89 -13.02
C ALA A 122 -4.25 -13.21 -13.19
N LYS A 123 -3.86 -13.60 -14.40
CA LYS A 123 -2.45 -13.68 -14.77
C LYS A 123 -2.05 -12.37 -15.44
N THR A 124 -0.86 -11.90 -15.10
CA THR A 124 -0.20 -10.76 -15.73
C THR A 124 1.31 -10.97 -15.67
N GLU A 125 2.09 -10.13 -16.31
CA GLU A 125 3.52 -10.32 -16.51
C GLU A 125 4.26 -8.99 -16.61
N ASN A 126 5.45 -8.89 -16.02
CA ASN A 126 6.35 -7.78 -16.30
C ASN A 126 7.00 -8.00 -17.67
N VAL A 127 7.13 -6.95 -18.48
CA VAL A 127 7.84 -7.02 -19.75
C VAL A 127 9.24 -6.44 -19.57
N ILE A 128 10.27 -7.23 -19.90
CA ILE A 128 11.67 -6.88 -19.62
C ILE A 128 12.49 -6.90 -20.92
N ALA A 129 13.33 -5.90 -21.11
CA ALA A 129 14.35 -5.87 -22.17
C ALA A 129 15.73 -5.56 -21.57
N LEU A 130 16.79 -6.01 -22.24
CA LEU A 130 18.19 -5.81 -21.82
C LEU A 130 18.99 -5.19 -22.97
N ILE A 131 19.71 -4.12 -22.67
CA ILE A 131 20.83 -3.63 -23.48
C ILE A 131 22.12 -4.03 -22.76
N GLU A 132 22.90 -4.93 -23.37
CA GLU A 132 24.19 -5.35 -22.80
C GLU A 132 25.22 -4.22 -22.90
N GLY A 133 25.93 -3.95 -21.80
CA GLY A 133 27.05 -3.03 -21.76
C GLY A 133 28.29 -3.59 -22.48
N ASN A 134 29.21 -2.71 -22.86
CA ASN A 134 30.39 -3.08 -23.65
C ASN A 134 31.69 -3.21 -22.85
N ASP A 135 31.68 -2.85 -21.56
CA ASP A 135 32.88 -2.91 -20.73
C ASP A 135 33.07 -4.32 -20.16
N PRO A 136 34.24 -4.96 -20.31
CA PRO A 136 34.46 -6.34 -19.87
C PRO A 136 34.25 -6.59 -18.37
N VAL A 137 34.31 -5.54 -17.54
CA VAL A 137 34.14 -5.62 -16.08
C VAL A 137 32.76 -5.10 -15.68
N LEU A 138 32.32 -3.96 -16.23
CA LEU A 138 31.10 -3.27 -15.79
C LEU A 138 29.83 -3.79 -16.48
N LYS A 139 29.91 -4.55 -17.57
CA LYS A 139 28.71 -5.06 -18.25
C LYS A 139 27.86 -6.00 -17.40
N ASP A 140 28.44 -6.60 -16.36
CA ASP A 140 27.72 -7.42 -15.37
C ASP A 140 27.15 -6.61 -14.20
N GLU A 141 27.22 -5.27 -14.25
CA GLU A 141 26.47 -4.37 -13.38
C GLU A 141 25.29 -3.78 -14.16
N TYR A 142 24.15 -3.62 -13.48
CA TYR A 142 22.89 -3.30 -14.13
C TYR A 142 22.30 -1.99 -13.62
N ILE A 143 21.72 -1.23 -14.53
CA ILE A 143 20.83 -0.11 -14.22
C ILE A 143 19.43 -0.51 -14.66
N VAL A 144 18.42 -0.29 -13.82
CA VAL A 144 17.03 -0.52 -14.18
C VAL A 144 16.37 0.80 -14.55
N ILE A 145 15.65 0.84 -15.67
CA ILE A 145 14.67 1.89 -15.98
C ILE A 145 13.30 1.24 -15.98
N GLY A 146 12.39 1.77 -15.17
CA GLY A 146 11.07 1.21 -14.95
C GLY A 146 9.93 2.18 -15.19
N ALA A 147 8.79 1.65 -15.61
CA ALA A 147 7.48 2.30 -15.62
C ALA A 147 6.42 1.19 -15.46
N HIS A 148 5.24 1.46 -14.90
CA HIS A 148 4.15 0.49 -14.98
C HIS A 148 3.28 0.72 -16.21
N TYR A 149 2.67 -0.35 -16.71
CA TYR A 149 1.81 -0.30 -17.89
C TYR A 149 0.36 -0.71 -17.59
N ASP A 150 0.06 -1.20 -16.39
CA ASP A 150 -1.31 -1.41 -15.95
C ASP A 150 -1.98 -0.10 -15.54
N HIS A 151 -3.32 -0.11 -15.52
CA HIS A 151 -4.14 0.96 -14.97
C HIS A 151 -5.51 0.41 -14.52
N LEU A 152 -6.42 1.29 -14.09
CA LEU A 152 -7.67 0.93 -13.40
C LEU A 152 -8.77 0.26 -14.26
N GLY A 153 -8.57 0.08 -15.56
CA GLY A 153 -9.57 -0.53 -16.45
C GLY A 153 -10.88 0.25 -16.47
N TYR A 154 -12.00 -0.34 -16.01
CA TYR A 154 -13.30 0.34 -15.93
C TYR A 154 -13.49 1.19 -14.65
N GLY A 155 -12.54 1.14 -13.71
CA GLY A 155 -12.63 1.85 -12.43
C GLY A 155 -13.88 1.51 -11.60
N GLY A 156 -14.39 2.51 -10.88
CA GLY A 156 -15.57 2.38 -10.01
C GLY A 156 -15.22 2.24 -8.52
N SER A 157 -16.23 1.85 -7.74
CA SER A 157 -16.11 1.75 -6.29
C SER A 157 -15.08 0.69 -5.88
N GLY A 158 -14.15 1.06 -5.00
CA GLY A 158 -13.14 0.14 -4.45
C GLY A 158 -11.93 -0.15 -5.35
N THR A 159 -11.85 0.45 -6.54
CA THR A 159 -10.75 0.21 -7.49
C THR A 159 -9.62 1.24 -7.43
N GLY A 160 -9.68 2.21 -6.51
CA GLY A 160 -8.76 3.37 -6.51
C GLY A 160 -9.19 4.53 -7.40
N SER A 161 -10.30 4.41 -8.14
CA SER A 161 -10.85 5.50 -8.96
C SER A 161 -11.22 6.73 -8.12
N ARG A 162 -10.89 7.93 -8.64
CA ARG A 162 -11.34 9.23 -8.09
C ARG A 162 -12.76 9.61 -8.54
N ARG A 163 -13.44 8.71 -9.28
CA ARG A 163 -14.86 8.76 -9.64
C ARG A 163 -15.51 7.42 -9.29
N PRO A 164 -15.62 7.08 -7.99
CA PRO A 164 -16.08 5.76 -7.55
C PRO A 164 -17.56 5.48 -7.91
N ASP A 165 -18.33 6.51 -8.22
CA ASP A 165 -19.70 6.47 -8.72
C ASP A 165 -19.81 6.23 -10.23
N THR A 166 -18.68 6.18 -10.94
CA THR A 166 -18.61 6.05 -12.39
C THR A 166 -17.89 4.77 -12.79
N THR A 167 -18.55 3.93 -13.60
CA THR A 167 -17.90 2.79 -14.27
C THR A 167 -17.67 3.15 -15.73
N ALA A 168 -16.42 3.46 -16.09
CA ALA A 168 -16.02 3.86 -17.43
C ALA A 168 -14.53 3.61 -17.64
N ILE A 169 -14.10 3.49 -18.90
CA ILE A 169 -12.69 3.23 -19.21
C ILE A 169 -11.80 4.36 -18.69
N HIS A 170 -10.84 4.01 -17.84
CA HIS A 170 -9.73 4.83 -17.38
C HIS A 170 -8.57 4.55 -18.34
N ASN A 171 -8.29 5.49 -19.25
CA ASN A 171 -7.29 5.27 -20.29
C ASN A 171 -5.85 5.42 -19.79
N GLY A 172 -5.65 6.11 -18.66
CA GLY A 172 -4.34 6.24 -18.03
C GLY A 172 -3.31 6.92 -18.92
N ALA A 173 -3.68 8.03 -19.54
CA ALA A 173 -2.81 8.70 -20.50
C ALA A 173 -1.53 9.25 -19.86
N ASP A 174 -1.63 9.82 -18.65
CA ASP A 174 -0.46 10.22 -17.87
C ASP A 174 -0.08 9.16 -16.84
N ASP A 175 -1.07 8.54 -16.21
CA ASP A 175 -0.90 7.44 -15.26
C ASP A 175 -1.40 6.13 -15.89
N ASN A 176 -0.58 5.38 -16.64
CA ASN A 176 0.87 5.55 -16.82
C ASN A 176 1.37 5.36 -18.26
N ALA A 177 0.54 5.72 -19.26
CA ALA A 177 0.98 5.65 -20.65
C ALA A 177 2.11 6.65 -20.95
N SER A 178 2.23 7.77 -20.22
CA SER A 178 3.34 8.71 -20.39
C SER A 178 4.67 8.13 -19.89
N GLY A 179 4.71 7.43 -18.75
CA GLY A 179 5.92 6.73 -18.29
C GLY A 179 6.30 5.59 -19.22
N THR A 180 5.32 4.77 -19.63
CA THR A 180 5.56 3.65 -20.56
C THR A 180 6.05 4.13 -21.94
N SER A 181 5.49 5.20 -22.50
CA SER A 181 5.96 5.76 -23.77
C SER A 181 7.34 6.38 -23.66
N ALA A 182 7.65 7.06 -22.55
CA ALA A 182 9.00 7.56 -22.28
C ALA A 182 10.02 6.42 -22.13
N LEU A 183 9.64 5.30 -21.49
CA LEU A 183 10.48 4.11 -21.35
C LEU A 183 10.88 3.55 -22.73
N ILE A 184 9.92 3.44 -23.66
CA ILE A 184 10.16 2.94 -25.03
C ILE A 184 11.06 3.90 -25.82
N GLU A 185 10.80 5.21 -25.75
CA GLU A 185 11.62 6.22 -26.44
C GLU A 185 13.07 6.23 -25.92
N ILE A 186 13.25 6.15 -24.60
CA ILE A 186 14.58 6.08 -23.97
C ILE A 186 15.29 4.77 -24.35
N PHE A 187 14.56 3.66 -24.46
CA PHE A 187 15.10 2.39 -24.95
C PHE A 187 15.65 2.53 -26.37
N GLU A 188 14.87 3.07 -27.30
CA GLU A 188 15.30 3.28 -28.68
C GLU A 188 16.58 4.12 -28.73
N LYS A 189 16.58 5.25 -28.00
CA LYS A 189 17.71 6.17 -27.96
C LYS A 189 18.97 5.54 -27.35
N LEU A 190 18.86 4.81 -26.24
CA LEU A 190 20.00 4.12 -25.62
C LEU A 190 20.49 2.94 -26.47
N ALA A 191 19.60 2.22 -27.14
CA ALA A 191 19.97 1.14 -28.06
C ALA A 191 20.78 1.67 -29.25
N ALA A 192 20.42 2.84 -29.78
CA ALA A 192 21.20 3.53 -30.81
C ALA A 192 22.61 3.95 -30.34
N HIS A 193 22.79 4.18 -29.03
CA HIS A 193 24.06 4.57 -28.40
C HIS A 193 24.69 3.43 -27.59
N LYS A 194 24.35 2.16 -27.84
CA LYS A 194 24.79 1.02 -27.01
C LYS A 194 26.31 0.89 -26.87
N ASN A 195 27.06 1.35 -27.88
CA ASN A 195 28.52 1.33 -27.86
C ASN A 195 29.14 2.37 -26.92
N GLU A 196 28.32 3.23 -26.32
CA GLU A 196 28.71 4.23 -25.33
C GLU A 196 28.34 3.81 -23.91
N LEU A 197 27.81 2.60 -23.70
CA LEU A 197 27.32 2.14 -22.40
C LEU A 197 28.25 1.07 -21.83
N LYS A 198 28.95 1.37 -20.74
CA LYS A 198 29.81 0.38 -20.04
C LYS A 198 28.98 -0.66 -19.28
N ARG A 199 27.98 -0.21 -18.50
CA ARG A 199 27.05 -1.07 -17.75
C ARG A 199 25.87 -1.52 -18.61
N SER A 200 25.30 -2.66 -18.25
CA SER A 200 24.06 -3.13 -18.87
C SER A 200 22.85 -2.38 -18.33
N ILE A 201 21.82 -2.23 -19.18
CA ILE A 201 20.59 -1.52 -18.82
C ILE A 201 19.40 -2.46 -19.00
N ILE A 202 18.65 -2.68 -17.92
CA ILE A 202 17.40 -3.42 -17.89
C ILE A 202 16.25 -2.41 -18.00
N PHE A 203 15.35 -2.63 -18.95
CA PHE A 203 14.09 -1.90 -19.05
C PHE A 203 12.99 -2.80 -18.54
N ALA A 204 12.13 -2.30 -17.67
CA ALA A 204 11.04 -3.06 -17.08
C ALA A 204 9.72 -2.28 -17.16
N ALA A 205 8.77 -2.81 -17.94
CA ALA A 205 7.38 -2.38 -17.85
C ALA A 205 6.67 -3.24 -16.80
N PHE A 206 6.40 -2.66 -15.63
CA PHE A 206 5.78 -3.35 -14.50
C PHE A 206 4.27 -3.45 -14.65
N THR A 207 3.67 -4.47 -14.04
CA THR A 207 2.23 -4.66 -14.01
C THR A 207 1.72 -4.67 -12.57
N ALA A 208 0.40 -4.50 -12.40
CA ALA A 208 -0.29 -4.50 -11.12
C ALA A 208 0.33 -3.52 -10.09
N GLU A 209 0.82 -2.37 -10.56
CA GLU A 209 1.27 -1.27 -9.70
C GLU A 209 0.09 -0.75 -8.87
N GLU A 210 -1.06 -0.56 -9.52
CA GLU A 210 -2.28 0.01 -8.94
C GLU A 210 -2.80 -0.85 -7.78
N MET A 211 -2.53 -2.15 -7.86
CA MET A 211 -2.87 -3.16 -6.86
C MET A 211 -1.87 -3.23 -5.69
N GLY A 212 -0.87 -2.35 -5.66
CA GLY A 212 0.12 -2.23 -4.59
C GLY A 212 1.52 -2.71 -4.96
N LEU A 213 2.02 -2.29 -6.12
CA LEU A 213 3.39 -2.54 -6.62
C LEU A 213 3.69 -4.03 -6.86
N LEU A 214 2.70 -4.84 -7.25
CA LEU A 214 2.87 -6.29 -7.29
C LEU A 214 3.92 -6.72 -8.32
N GLY A 215 3.98 -6.04 -9.47
CA GLY A 215 4.96 -6.31 -10.53
C GLY A 215 6.39 -6.01 -10.11
N SER A 216 6.68 -4.81 -9.60
CA SER A 216 8.03 -4.45 -9.17
C SER A 216 8.51 -5.23 -7.95
N LYS A 217 7.63 -5.55 -7.00
CA LYS A 217 7.95 -6.48 -5.90
C LYS A 217 8.33 -7.84 -6.43
N TYR A 218 7.53 -8.40 -7.35
CA TYR A 218 7.83 -9.68 -7.97
C TYR A 218 9.17 -9.65 -8.70
N PHE A 219 9.49 -8.56 -9.41
CA PHE A 219 10.79 -8.38 -10.07
C PHE A 219 11.94 -8.44 -9.07
N VAL A 220 11.84 -7.71 -7.95
CA VAL A 220 12.90 -7.67 -6.95
C VAL A 220 13.10 -9.04 -6.29
N ASP A 221 12.01 -9.72 -5.92
CA ASP A 221 12.03 -11.04 -5.28
C ASP A 221 12.49 -12.16 -6.23
N ASN A 222 12.27 -11.99 -7.54
CA ASN A 222 12.57 -12.99 -8.57
C ASN A 222 13.43 -12.40 -9.70
N SER A 223 14.40 -11.57 -9.32
CA SER A 223 15.20 -10.79 -10.27
C SER A 223 15.90 -11.70 -11.29
N PRO A 224 15.88 -11.36 -12.59
CA PRO A 224 16.53 -12.16 -13.64
C PRO A 224 18.07 -12.12 -13.56
N VAL A 225 18.61 -11.23 -12.73
CA VAL A 225 20.03 -11.09 -12.40
C VAL A 225 20.21 -11.05 -10.89
N ASP A 226 21.43 -11.23 -10.39
CA ASP A 226 21.71 -11.01 -8.97
C ASP A 226 21.33 -9.57 -8.59
N ILE A 227 20.39 -9.43 -7.65
CA ILE A 227 19.84 -8.14 -7.22
C ILE A 227 20.94 -7.19 -6.72
N LYS A 228 22.04 -7.72 -6.15
CA LYS A 228 23.19 -6.92 -5.69
C LYS A 228 24.01 -6.32 -6.83
N LYS A 229 23.82 -6.80 -8.06
CA LYS A 229 24.45 -6.26 -9.28
C LYS A 229 23.63 -5.12 -9.88
N ILE A 230 22.40 -4.88 -9.42
CA ILE A 230 21.63 -3.68 -9.79
C ILE A 230 22.16 -2.50 -8.97
N LYS A 231 22.67 -1.47 -9.66
CA LYS A 231 23.38 -0.34 -9.05
C LYS A 231 22.56 0.92 -8.95
N PHE A 232 21.47 0.99 -9.69
CA PHE A 232 20.59 2.15 -9.74
C PHE A 232 19.27 1.76 -10.39
N MET A 233 18.17 2.35 -9.92
CA MET A 233 16.87 2.25 -10.59
C MET A 233 16.28 3.65 -10.83
N LEU A 234 15.93 3.93 -12.08
CA LEU A 234 15.17 5.11 -12.49
C LEU A 234 13.73 4.72 -12.78
N ASN A 235 12.77 5.35 -12.11
CA ASN A 235 11.35 5.15 -12.33
C ASN A 235 10.75 6.33 -13.09
N LEU A 236 9.89 6.02 -14.06
CA LEU A 236 9.16 6.96 -14.89
C LEU A 236 7.67 6.69 -14.72
N ASP A 237 6.95 7.65 -14.15
CA ASP A 237 5.51 7.57 -13.97
C ASP A 237 4.95 9.00 -13.89
N MET A 238 3.81 9.24 -14.55
CA MET A 238 3.19 10.56 -14.69
C MET A 238 4.16 11.66 -15.16
N VAL A 239 4.82 11.41 -16.29
CA VAL A 239 5.85 12.29 -16.89
C VAL A 239 5.34 13.14 -18.06
N GLY A 240 4.04 13.14 -18.32
CA GLY A 240 3.40 13.77 -19.47
C GLY A 240 2.65 15.08 -19.19
N ARG A 241 2.55 15.51 -17.93
CA ARG A 241 1.70 16.66 -17.51
C ARG A 241 2.50 17.85 -17.01
N MET A 242 3.70 18.06 -17.54
CA MET A 242 4.45 19.31 -17.36
C MET A 242 3.60 20.50 -17.81
N LYS A 243 3.59 21.58 -17.02
CA LYS A 243 2.85 22.80 -17.36
C LYS A 243 3.32 23.37 -18.70
N GLU A 244 2.37 23.88 -19.48
CA GLU A 244 2.65 24.48 -20.79
C GLU A 244 3.63 25.65 -20.67
N GLY A 245 4.67 25.65 -21.52
CA GLY A 245 5.77 26.62 -21.44
C GLY A 245 6.66 26.50 -20.19
N GLY A 246 6.36 25.56 -19.29
CA GLY A 246 7.14 25.24 -18.11
C GLY A 246 8.37 24.39 -18.43
N ARG A 247 9.30 24.35 -17.49
CA ARG A 247 10.52 23.51 -17.52
C ARG A 247 10.77 22.87 -16.16
N GLU A 248 9.68 22.63 -15.45
CA GLU A 248 9.63 22.27 -14.04
C GLU A 248 9.06 20.86 -13.88
N PHE A 249 9.74 20.03 -13.11
CA PHE A 249 9.25 18.73 -12.66
C PHE A 249 9.95 18.32 -11.36
N SER A 250 9.65 17.13 -10.85
CA SER A 250 10.22 16.62 -9.60
C SER A 250 11.04 15.35 -9.80
N ALA A 251 12.04 15.19 -8.93
CA ALA A 251 12.81 13.98 -8.74
C ALA A 251 12.73 13.56 -7.25
N SER A 252 12.21 12.37 -6.98
CA SER A 252 12.20 11.77 -5.64
C SER A 252 13.26 10.67 -5.51
N GLY A 253 13.57 10.26 -4.28
CA GLY A 253 14.64 9.29 -4.01
C GLY A 253 16.04 9.87 -4.09
N THR A 254 16.20 11.19 -4.16
CA THR A 254 17.50 11.81 -4.45
C THR A 254 18.52 11.63 -3.32
N GLY A 255 18.08 11.29 -2.11
CA GLY A 255 18.94 11.03 -0.96
C GLY A 255 19.43 9.58 -0.88
N THR A 256 19.00 8.71 -1.79
CA THR A 256 19.27 7.26 -1.70
C THR A 256 20.63 6.84 -2.23
N GLY A 257 21.36 7.76 -2.87
CA GLY A 257 22.68 7.51 -3.43
C GLY A 257 23.56 8.75 -3.32
N ILE A 258 24.80 8.56 -2.85
CA ILE A 258 25.78 9.65 -2.78
C ILE A 258 26.05 10.18 -4.19
N GLY A 259 25.93 11.50 -4.37
CA GLY A 259 26.17 12.17 -5.65
C GLY A 259 24.94 12.34 -6.54
N ILE A 260 23.78 11.77 -6.18
CA ILE A 260 22.54 11.93 -6.96
C ILE A 260 22.08 13.40 -7.02
N PRO A 261 21.98 14.16 -5.91
CA PRO A 261 21.51 15.54 -5.96
C PRO A 261 22.41 16.44 -6.84
N GLU A 262 23.72 16.27 -6.77
CA GLU A 262 24.70 17.02 -7.55
C GLU A 262 24.63 16.65 -9.04
N MET A 263 24.38 15.37 -9.34
CA MET A 263 24.16 14.92 -10.71
C MET A 263 22.88 15.52 -11.30
N ILE A 264 21.81 15.61 -10.51
CA ILE A 264 20.56 16.27 -10.91
C ILE A 264 20.83 17.76 -11.20
N ASP A 265 21.48 18.48 -10.28
CA ASP A 265 21.76 19.92 -10.43
C ASP A 265 22.56 20.20 -11.70
N LYS A 266 23.63 19.42 -11.94
CA LYS A 266 24.45 19.54 -13.15
C LYS A 266 23.62 19.47 -14.43
N TYR A 267 22.77 18.45 -14.56
CA TYR A 267 22.00 18.24 -15.79
C TYR A 267 20.76 19.13 -15.87
N ALA A 268 20.21 19.56 -14.73
CA ALA A 268 19.18 20.58 -14.68
C ALA A 268 19.73 21.91 -15.22
N ASP A 269 20.91 22.35 -14.77
CA ASP A 269 21.57 23.57 -15.24
C ASP A 269 21.91 23.49 -16.73
N GLU A 270 22.51 22.38 -17.18
CA GLU A 270 22.86 22.16 -18.60
C GLU A 270 21.64 22.26 -19.52
N MET A 271 20.48 21.79 -19.05
CA MET A 271 19.23 21.77 -19.80
C MET A 271 18.31 22.96 -19.49
N ASN A 272 18.71 23.88 -18.63
CA ASN A 272 17.88 24.96 -18.12
C ASN A 272 16.51 24.45 -17.59
N LEU A 273 16.54 23.47 -16.69
CA LEU A 273 15.39 22.86 -16.04
C LEU A 273 15.35 23.24 -14.55
N THR A 274 14.15 23.28 -13.98
CA THR A 274 13.95 23.44 -12.54
C THR A 274 13.44 22.10 -11.98
N ILE A 275 14.26 21.41 -11.19
CA ILE A 275 13.90 20.08 -10.66
C ILE A 275 13.74 20.15 -9.15
N ALA A 276 12.49 19.96 -8.68
CA ALA A 276 12.20 19.84 -7.26
C ALA A 276 12.68 18.48 -6.75
N LYS A 277 13.60 18.47 -5.78
CA LYS A 277 14.19 17.24 -5.24
C LYS A 277 13.56 16.86 -3.91
N SER A 278 13.22 15.59 -3.73
CA SER A 278 12.92 15.00 -2.41
C SER A 278 13.88 13.85 -2.10
N SER A 279 14.39 13.83 -0.87
CA SER A 279 15.42 12.88 -0.47
C SER A 279 14.88 11.46 -0.24
N GLU A 280 13.64 11.34 0.24
CA GLU A 280 13.05 10.06 0.64
C GLU A 280 12.98 9.06 -0.53
N GLY A 281 13.46 7.84 -0.27
CA GLY A 281 13.56 6.76 -1.25
C GLY A 281 12.29 5.95 -1.45
N PHE A 282 11.39 5.94 -0.46
CA PHE A 282 10.12 5.27 -0.59
C PHE A 282 9.04 6.23 -1.05
N GLY A 283 8.20 5.76 -1.96
CA GLY A 283 7.13 6.55 -2.56
C GLY A 283 6.00 5.68 -3.10
N PRO A 284 4.96 6.30 -3.66
CA PRO A 284 3.78 5.60 -4.15
C PRO A 284 3.96 5.07 -5.59
N SER A 285 5.12 4.49 -5.93
CA SER A 285 5.37 3.94 -7.27
C SER A 285 6.52 2.90 -7.22
N ASP A 286 6.83 2.25 -8.33
CA ASP A 286 7.65 1.03 -8.39
C ASP A 286 9.09 1.15 -7.87
N HIS A 287 9.69 2.34 -7.90
CA HIS A 287 11.00 2.60 -7.28
C HIS A 287 11.08 2.18 -5.81
N ALA A 288 9.95 2.22 -5.10
CA ALA A 288 9.87 1.85 -3.69
C ALA A 288 10.32 0.40 -3.44
N SER A 289 10.00 -0.53 -4.35
CA SER A 289 10.40 -1.95 -4.26
C SER A 289 11.93 -2.11 -4.34
N PHE A 290 12.61 -1.28 -5.12
CA PHE A 290 14.06 -1.28 -5.27
C PHE A 290 14.75 -0.61 -4.07
N TYR A 291 14.21 0.51 -3.59
CA TYR A 291 14.71 1.18 -2.40
C TYR A 291 14.65 0.28 -1.15
N ALA A 292 13.57 -0.50 -1.02
CA ALA A 292 13.42 -1.51 0.04
C ALA A 292 14.51 -2.59 0.00
N SER A 293 15.18 -2.77 -1.15
CA SER A 293 16.28 -3.72 -1.36
C SER A 293 17.67 -3.06 -1.42
N ASP A 294 17.82 -1.89 -0.80
CA ASP A 294 19.11 -1.16 -0.70
C ASP A 294 19.71 -0.75 -2.06
N ILE A 295 18.85 -0.53 -3.06
CA ILE A 295 19.26 -0.01 -4.38
C ILE A 295 19.01 1.50 -4.42
N PRO A 296 19.98 2.32 -4.85
CA PRO A 296 19.75 3.75 -5.08
C PRO A 296 18.69 3.95 -6.15
N VAL A 297 17.73 4.85 -5.90
CA VAL A 297 16.60 5.09 -6.79
C VAL A 297 16.44 6.56 -7.16
N MET A 298 15.79 6.81 -8.28
CA MET A 298 15.28 8.12 -8.66
C MET A 298 13.91 7.96 -9.29
N PHE A 299 12.94 8.75 -8.88
CA PHE A 299 11.60 8.76 -9.48
C PHE A 299 11.34 10.12 -10.10
N LEU A 300 11.11 10.15 -11.42
CA LEU A 300 10.76 11.37 -12.14
C LEU A 300 9.25 11.49 -12.29
N PHE A 301 8.72 12.67 -11.97
CA PHE A 301 7.29 12.95 -11.92
C PHE A 301 7.02 14.42 -12.27
N THR A 302 6.03 14.70 -13.11
CA THR A 302 5.77 16.08 -13.57
C THR A 302 4.81 16.84 -12.67
N ALA A 303 3.60 16.33 -12.42
CA ALA A 303 2.63 16.95 -11.52
C ALA A 303 1.40 16.05 -11.29
N MET A 304 0.76 16.22 -10.13
CA MET A 304 -0.61 15.76 -9.93
C MET A 304 -1.58 16.64 -10.73
N HIS A 305 -2.68 16.06 -11.18
CA HIS A 305 -3.74 16.78 -11.89
C HIS A 305 -5.14 16.23 -11.56
N ASP A 306 -6.18 16.98 -11.95
CA ASP A 306 -7.56 16.65 -11.59
C ASP A 306 -8.09 15.40 -12.29
N GLU A 307 -7.53 15.06 -13.44
CA GLU A 307 -7.92 13.87 -14.21
C GLU A 307 -7.27 12.57 -13.72
N TYR A 308 -6.26 12.62 -12.85
CA TYR A 308 -5.60 11.43 -12.27
C TYR A 308 -6.63 10.47 -11.68
N HIS A 309 -6.51 9.17 -11.99
CA HIS A 309 -7.48 8.12 -11.61
C HIS A 309 -8.93 8.42 -12.04
N THR A 310 -9.14 9.06 -13.19
CA THR A 310 -10.48 9.27 -13.76
C THR A 310 -10.54 8.91 -15.25
N PRO A 311 -11.74 8.68 -15.82
CA PRO A 311 -11.93 8.48 -17.26
C PRO A 311 -11.51 9.66 -18.15
N LYS A 312 -11.19 10.81 -17.54
CA LYS A 312 -10.77 12.02 -18.24
C LYS A 312 -9.26 12.08 -18.47
N ASP A 313 -8.48 11.16 -17.90
CA ASP A 313 -7.06 11.09 -18.20
C ASP A 313 -6.87 10.59 -19.64
N LYS A 314 -6.59 11.52 -20.56
CA LYS A 314 -6.67 11.32 -22.01
C LYS A 314 -5.44 11.88 -22.70
N ALA A 315 -5.03 11.21 -23.78
CA ALA A 315 -3.81 11.52 -24.53
C ALA A 315 -3.73 12.97 -25.03
N ASN A 316 -4.87 13.60 -25.34
CA ASN A 316 -4.91 14.99 -25.80
C ASN A 316 -4.58 16.03 -24.70
N LEU A 317 -4.39 15.61 -23.45
CA LEU A 317 -3.96 16.44 -22.33
C LEU A 317 -2.46 16.33 -22.05
N ILE A 318 -1.74 15.46 -22.78
CA ILE A 318 -0.30 15.25 -22.63
C ILE A 318 0.45 16.40 -23.29
N ASN A 319 1.39 16.98 -22.55
CA ASN A 319 2.38 17.91 -23.06
C ASN A 319 3.58 17.10 -23.56
N PHE A 320 3.56 16.73 -24.84
CA PHE A 320 4.60 15.91 -25.45
C PHE A 320 5.99 16.59 -25.46
N ASP A 321 6.04 17.91 -25.63
CA ASP A 321 7.31 18.66 -25.58
C ASP A 321 7.92 18.62 -24.17
N GLY A 322 7.08 18.78 -23.14
CA GLY A 322 7.48 18.63 -21.74
C GLY A 322 7.92 17.22 -21.40
N GLN A 323 7.18 16.20 -21.86
CA GLN A 323 7.54 14.79 -21.68
C GLN A 323 8.88 14.46 -22.36
N LYS A 324 9.13 15.02 -23.55
CA LYS A 324 10.42 14.90 -24.23
C LYS A 324 11.56 15.48 -23.40
N LEU A 325 11.37 16.63 -22.74
CA LEU A 325 12.39 17.20 -21.85
C LEU A 325 12.71 16.27 -20.68
N VAL A 326 11.70 15.62 -20.09
CA VAL A 326 11.91 14.61 -19.02
C VAL A 326 12.69 13.40 -19.56
N GLY A 327 12.33 12.91 -20.75
CA GLY A 327 13.04 11.80 -21.41
C GLY A 327 14.49 12.14 -21.76
N ASP A 328 14.77 13.35 -22.24
CA ASP A 328 16.13 13.81 -22.51
C ASP A 328 16.96 13.94 -21.22
N PHE A 329 16.35 14.38 -20.11
CA PHE A 329 17.00 14.42 -18.80
C PHE A 329 17.29 13.01 -18.29
N ALA A 330 16.32 12.10 -18.35
CA ALA A 330 16.48 10.69 -17.99
C ALA A 330 17.62 10.03 -18.79
N PHE A 331 17.70 10.28 -20.10
CA PHE A 331 18.78 9.80 -20.95
C PHE A 331 20.16 10.28 -20.47
N LYS A 332 20.31 11.56 -20.10
CA LYS A 332 21.57 12.10 -19.57
C LYS A 332 21.97 11.47 -18.23
N ILE A 333 21.01 11.31 -17.32
CA ILE A 333 21.23 10.65 -16.02
C ILE A 333 21.71 9.22 -16.23
N ILE A 334 20.99 8.44 -17.04
CA ILE A 334 21.34 7.03 -17.25
C ILE A 334 22.68 6.89 -17.97
N THR A 335 22.93 7.70 -19.00
CA THR A 335 24.23 7.68 -19.71
C THR A 335 25.37 8.03 -18.76
N ASN A 336 25.17 8.94 -17.80
CA ASN A 336 26.15 9.22 -16.76
C ASN A 336 26.39 7.98 -15.91
N VAL A 337 25.35 7.46 -15.24
CA VAL A 337 25.45 6.34 -14.31
C VAL A 337 26.01 5.09 -14.98
N ALA A 338 25.64 4.83 -16.24
CA ALA A 338 26.13 3.69 -17.02
C ALA A 338 27.63 3.74 -17.28
N ASN A 339 28.24 4.93 -17.24
CA ASN A 339 29.64 5.15 -17.63
C ASN A 339 30.59 5.50 -16.48
N ARG A 340 30.06 5.71 -15.28
CA ARG A 340 30.85 5.94 -14.05
C ARG A 340 31.80 4.78 -13.79
N ASN A 341 33.00 5.06 -13.31
CA ASN A 341 33.91 3.99 -12.86
C ASN A 341 33.61 3.55 -11.41
N ASP A 342 32.91 4.38 -10.64
CA ASP A 342 32.42 4.10 -9.30
C ASP A 342 30.92 3.73 -9.31
N ASN A 343 30.47 3.08 -8.24
CA ASN A 343 29.06 2.77 -8.01
C ASN A 343 28.41 3.90 -7.21
N LEU A 344 27.13 4.18 -7.48
CA LEU A 344 26.33 5.00 -6.57
C LEU A 344 26.21 4.25 -5.24
N VAL A 345 26.80 4.83 -4.18
CA VAL A 345 26.78 4.22 -2.85
C VAL A 345 25.41 4.46 -2.25
N PHE A 346 24.70 3.38 -1.95
CA PHE A 346 23.40 3.45 -1.32
C PHE A 346 23.46 4.13 0.05
N GLN A 347 22.49 5.01 0.30
CA GLN A 347 22.24 5.62 1.58
C GLN A 347 20.75 5.46 1.91
N GLU A 348 20.45 5.03 3.13
CA GLU A 348 19.06 5.02 3.58
C GLU A 348 18.56 6.47 3.74
N ALA A 349 17.46 6.80 3.05
CA ALA A 349 16.82 8.10 3.08
C ALA A 349 15.31 7.91 3.26
N GLY A 350 14.84 8.04 4.50
CA GLY A 350 13.43 7.85 4.84
C GLY A 350 13.02 6.38 4.99
N PRO A 351 11.75 6.12 5.35
CA PRO A 351 11.25 4.78 5.61
C PRO A 351 11.30 3.91 4.34
N LYS A 352 11.55 2.61 4.44
CA LYS A 352 11.57 1.65 3.31
C LYS A 352 10.23 1.00 2.98
N GLU A 353 9.19 1.41 3.69
CA GLU A 353 7.83 0.96 3.48
C GLU A 353 6.89 2.14 3.59
N ARG A 354 5.67 1.95 3.08
CA ARG A 354 4.62 2.95 3.16
C ARG A 354 4.36 3.14 4.64
N GLN A 355 4.73 4.30 5.16
CA GLN A 355 4.01 4.85 6.29
C GLN A 355 2.59 5.02 5.77
N GLU A 356 1.72 4.03 6.00
CA GLU A 356 0.30 4.29 5.93
C GLU A 356 0.08 5.59 6.70
N SER A 357 -0.85 6.41 6.21
CA SER A 357 -1.50 7.42 7.03
C SER A 357 -2.08 6.69 8.24
N THR A 358 -1.22 6.43 9.21
CA THR A 358 -1.60 6.13 10.55
C THR A 358 -2.28 7.41 10.93
N ARG A 359 -3.62 7.39 10.95
CA ARG A 359 -4.38 8.11 11.97
C ARG A 359 -3.45 8.19 13.17
N ARG A 360 -2.93 9.37 13.53
CA ARG A 360 -1.95 9.51 14.62
C ARG A 360 -2.44 8.66 15.80
N TYR A 361 -1.88 7.47 15.95
CA TYR A 361 -2.26 6.61 17.05
C TYR A 361 -1.68 7.29 18.28
N LYS A 362 -2.46 7.32 19.36
CA LYS A 362 -2.03 8.00 20.59
C LYS A 362 -0.72 7.41 21.10
N VAL A 363 -0.42 6.15 20.76
CA VAL A 363 0.71 5.36 21.22
C VAL A 363 1.38 4.61 20.08
N THR A 364 2.62 4.22 20.28
CA THR A 364 3.39 3.39 19.33
C THR A 364 4.35 2.48 20.09
N LEU A 365 4.56 1.25 19.60
CA LEU A 365 5.66 0.42 20.07
C LEU A 365 7.02 0.93 19.57
N GLY A 366 7.05 1.74 18.50
CA GLY A 366 8.29 2.15 17.83
C GLY A 366 8.98 1.01 17.11
N ILE A 367 8.19 0.18 16.43
CA ILE A 367 8.67 -0.86 15.53
C ILE A 367 8.30 -0.49 14.09
N MET A 368 9.02 -1.07 13.13
CA MET A 368 8.61 -1.16 11.75
C MET A 368 7.96 -2.54 11.54
N PRO A 369 6.64 -2.61 11.32
CA PRO A 369 5.92 -3.88 11.18
C PRO A 369 6.03 -4.42 9.74
N ASP A 370 6.10 -5.75 9.57
CA ASP A 370 6.00 -6.41 8.24
C ASP A 370 4.60 -6.17 7.65
N VAL A 371 4.48 -5.15 6.81
CA VAL A 371 3.24 -4.74 6.15
C VAL A 371 2.86 -5.68 5.00
N ALA A 372 3.83 -6.42 4.45
CA ALA A 372 3.63 -7.35 3.35
C ALA A 372 2.96 -8.66 3.79
N GLY A 373 2.90 -8.91 5.11
CA GLY A 373 2.22 -10.08 5.67
C GLY A 373 2.94 -11.39 5.33
N VAL A 374 4.27 -11.36 5.26
CA VAL A 374 5.10 -12.53 4.88
C VAL A 374 5.02 -13.62 5.95
N VAL A 375 4.80 -13.24 7.21
CA VAL A 375 4.67 -14.16 8.34
C VAL A 375 3.21 -14.51 8.59
N GLU A 376 2.88 -15.80 8.56
CA GLU A 376 1.57 -16.30 8.98
C GLU A 376 1.46 -16.35 10.51
N ASN A 377 0.32 -15.90 11.05
CA ASN A 377 -0.02 -15.95 12.49
C ASN A 377 0.91 -15.14 13.41
N GLY A 378 1.35 -13.97 12.95
CA GLY A 378 2.16 -13.06 13.74
C GLY A 378 2.50 -11.81 12.95
N LEU A 379 2.96 -10.77 13.64
CA LEU A 379 3.51 -9.59 12.99
C LEU A 379 5.01 -9.49 13.25
N ARG A 380 5.82 -9.66 12.20
CA ARG A 380 7.26 -9.51 12.31
C ARG A 380 7.63 -8.03 12.51
N ALA A 381 8.52 -7.75 13.45
CA ALA A 381 9.16 -6.46 13.61
C ALA A 381 10.38 -6.39 12.68
N ASP A 382 10.18 -5.89 11.46
CA ASP A 382 11.24 -5.71 10.45
C ASP A 382 12.31 -4.70 10.88
N ALA A 383 11.94 -3.78 11.76
CA ALA A 383 12.87 -2.99 12.54
C ALA A 383 12.32 -2.70 13.94
N VAL A 384 13.23 -2.45 14.88
CA VAL A 384 12.91 -1.94 16.21
C VAL A 384 13.71 -0.65 16.39
N ILE A 385 13.02 0.48 16.60
CA ILE A 385 13.62 1.81 16.62
C ILE A 385 14.23 2.06 17.99
N GLU A 386 15.53 2.35 18.04
CA GLU A 386 16.24 2.63 19.29
C GLU A 386 15.64 3.82 20.04
N GLY A 387 15.59 3.72 21.37
CA GLY A 387 14.99 4.75 22.24
C GLY A 387 13.45 4.80 22.25
N ARG A 388 12.77 3.87 21.56
CA ARG A 388 11.30 3.75 21.58
C ARG A 388 10.80 2.62 22.51
N PRO A 389 9.51 2.60 22.89
CA PRO A 389 8.95 1.64 23.84
C PRO A 389 9.39 0.18 23.68
N ALA A 390 9.29 -0.39 22.48
CA ALA A 390 9.66 -1.78 22.23
C ALA A 390 11.17 -2.04 22.38
N ALA A 391 12.02 -1.10 21.93
CA ALA A 391 13.47 -1.22 22.12
C ALA A 391 13.84 -1.17 23.61
N LEU A 392 13.24 -0.24 24.36
CA LEU A 392 13.45 -0.12 25.81
C LEU A 392 13.00 -1.36 26.58
N ALA A 393 11.99 -2.07 26.06
CA ALA A 393 11.51 -3.33 26.61
C ALA A 393 12.31 -4.56 26.14
N GLY A 394 13.32 -4.40 25.28
CA GLY A 394 14.20 -5.48 24.82
C GLY A 394 13.72 -6.25 23.58
N MET A 395 12.78 -5.69 22.81
CA MET A 395 12.41 -6.23 21.50
C MET A 395 13.56 -6.08 20.50
N LYS A 396 13.73 -7.04 19.60
CA LYS A 396 14.79 -7.07 18.59
C LYS A 396 14.19 -7.18 17.19
N LYS A 397 14.95 -6.71 16.19
CA LYS A 397 14.64 -6.96 14.77
C LYS A 397 14.45 -8.46 14.53
N GLY A 398 13.39 -8.81 13.82
CA GLY A 398 13.02 -10.19 13.50
C GLY A 398 12.14 -10.87 14.55
N ASP A 399 11.90 -10.24 15.71
CA ASP A 399 10.89 -10.73 16.66
C ASP A 399 9.51 -10.72 15.99
N ILE A 400 8.74 -11.80 16.18
CA ILE A 400 7.37 -11.91 15.65
C ILE A 400 6.40 -11.69 16.80
N ILE A 401 5.68 -10.57 16.80
CA ILE A 401 4.63 -10.27 17.78
C ILE A 401 3.45 -11.22 17.52
N VAL A 402 3.12 -12.02 18.52
CA VAL A 402 2.03 -13.00 18.47
C VAL A 402 0.87 -12.66 19.39
N ALA A 403 1.09 -11.81 20.40
CA ALA A 403 0.02 -11.27 21.23
C ALA A 403 0.38 -9.93 21.91
N MET A 404 -0.64 -9.15 22.25
CA MET A 404 -0.53 -7.95 23.08
C MET A 404 -1.63 -7.98 24.16
N ASP A 405 -1.24 -7.90 25.44
CA ASP A 405 -2.15 -8.09 26.60
C ASP A 405 -3.01 -9.35 26.48
N GLY A 406 -2.38 -10.47 26.11
CA GLY A 406 -3.02 -11.77 25.94
C GLY A 406 -3.95 -11.88 24.72
N LYS A 407 -4.14 -10.80 23.94
CA LYS A 407 -4.92 -10.83 22.70
C LYS A 407 -4.02 -11.18 21.52
N PRO A 408 -4.38 -12.16 20.66
CA PRO A 408 -3.56 -12.57 19.55
C PRO A 408 -3.35 -11.44 18.53
N VAL A 409 -2.21 -11.47 17.87
CA VAL A 409 -1.82 -10.61 16.74
C VAL A 409 -1.40 -11.52 15.60
N LYS A 410 -2.17 -11.54 14.52
CA LYS A 410 -1.91 -12.40 13.35
C LYS A 410 -1.37 -11.67 12.14
N ASP A 411 -1.62 -10.38 12.05
CA ASP A 411 -1.23 -9.52 10.94
C ASP A 411 -1.12 -8.06 11.40
N ILE A 412 -0.69 -7.19 10.49
CA ILE A 412 -0.53 -5.77 10.77
C ILE A 412 -1.83 -5.08 11.16
N TYR A 413 -2.97 -5.48 10.61
CA TYR A 413 -4.25 -4.82 10.92
C TYR A 413 -4.74 -5.18 12.32
N GLU A 414 -4.53 -6.41 12.77
CA GLU A 414 -4.77 -6.82 14.15
C GLU A 414 -3.87 -6.05 15.11
N TYR A 415 -2.57 -5.97 14.83
CA TYR A 415 -1.62 -5.17 15.60
C TYR A 415 -2.09 -3.72 15.73
N MET A 416 -2.42 -3.08 14.61
CA MET A 416 -2.88 -1.69 14.61
C MET A 416 -4.20 -1.51 15.37
N ASN A 417 -5.09 -2.50 15.28
CA ASN A 417 -6.31 -2.52 16.08
C ASN A 417 -6.01 -2.63 17.59
N ARG A 418 -5.08 -3.52 18.02
CA ARG A 418 -4.63 -3.59 19.43
C ARG A 418 -4.06 -2.26 19.90
N LEU A 419 -3.16 -1.70 19.10
CA LEU A 419 -2.47 -0.45 19.42
C LEU A 419 -3.47 0.71 19.62
N SER A 420 -4.60 0.68 18.90
CA SER A 420 -5.65 1.70 19.02
C SER A 420 -6.42 1.68 20.35
N ASP A 421 -6.39 0.58 21.11
CA ASP A 421 -7.08 0.45 22.39
C ASP A 421 -6.27 1.03 23.57
N PHE A 422 -4.96 1.26 23.39
CA PHE A 422 -4.05 1.65 24.45
C PHE A 422 -3.85 3.18 24.58
N LYS A 423 -3.34 3.61 25.74
CA LYS A 423 -3.12 5.03 26.10
C LYS A 423 -1.63 5.31 26.37
N VAL A 424 -1.22 6.56 26.16
CA VAL A 424 0.15 7.01 26.47
C VAL A 424 0.46 6.76 27.94
N GLY A 425 1.63 6.19 28.23
CA GLY A 425 2.09 5.80 29.56
C GLY A 425 1.50 4.47 30.06
N GLN A 426 0.67 3.77 29.28
CA GLN A 426 0.16 2.46 29.66
C GLN A 426 1.26 1.41 29.51
N ARG A 427 1.42 0.57 30.54
CA ARG A 427 2.24 -0.63 30.46
C ARG A 427 1.42 -1.80 29.95
N ILE A 428 1.93 -2.47 28.92
CA ILE A 428 1.31 -3.64 28.30
C ILE A 428 2.31 -4.80 28.24
N THR A 429 1.78 -6.00 28.11
CA THR A 429 2.56 -7.19 27.77
C THR A 429 2.54 -7.40 26.26
N VAL A 430 3.71 -7.70 25.68
CA VAL A 430 3.85 -8.05 24.26
C VAL A 430 4.55 -9.39 24.18
N GLU A 431 3.84 -10.39 23.67
CA GLU A 431 4.39 -11.74 23.47
C GLU A 431 5.01 -11.80 22.07
N VAL A 432 6.28 -12.15 22.00
CA VAL A 432 7.04 -12.28 20.76
C VAL A 432 7.65 -13.67 20.60
N LEU A 433 7.80 -14.13 19.37
CA LEU A 433 8.65 -15.25 19.01
C LEU A 433 10.00 -14.73 18.52
N ARG A 434 11.08 -15.21 19.11
CA ARG A 434 12.46 -14.93 18.70
C ARG A 434 13.11 -16.25 18.30
N GLY A 435 13.13 -16.53 17.00
CA GLY A 435 13.38 -17.89 16.51
C GLY A 435 12.24 -18.82 16.96
N GLU A 436 12.55 -19.87 17.69
CA GLU A 436 11.55 -20.81 18.25
C GLU A 436 11.14 -20.47 19.69
N GLU A 437 11.81 -19.51 20.34
CA GLU A 437 11.54 -19.16 21.73
C GLU A 437 10.44 -18.11 21.87
N LYS A 438 9.51 -18.35 22.80
CA LYS A 438 8.45 -17.39 23.16
C LYS A 438 8.89 -16.51 24.32
N ILE A 439 8.91 -15.20 24.12
CA ILE A 439 9.37 -14.19 25.08
C ILE A 439 8.22 -13.22 25.38
N ILE A 440 8.06 -12.83 26.64
CA ILE A 440 7.09 -11.80 27.05
C ILE A 440 7.86 -10.53 27.41
N LEU A 441 7.54 -9.43 26.73
CA LEU A 441 8.13 -8.11 26.96
C LEU A 441 7.12 -7.21 27.66
N LEU A 442 7.56 -6.48 28.70
CA LEU A 442 6.73 -5.47 29.35
C LEU A 442 7.06 -4.11 28.72
N VAL A 443 6.13 -3.56 27.94
CA VAL A 443 6.33 -2.34 27.16
C VAL A 443 5.54 -1.18 27.75
N GLU A 444 6.18 -0.04 27.96
CA GLU A 444 5.54 1.22 28.38
C GLU A 444 5.35 2.15 27.18
N LEU A 445 4.09 2.40 26.78
CA LEU A 445 3.67 2.99 25.50
C LEU A 445 3.74 4.52 25.40
#